data_AF-A0A948UJY9-F1
#
_entry.id   AF-A0A948UJY9-F1
#
_cell.length_a   1.000
_cell.length_b   1.000
_cell.length_c   1.000
_cell.angle_alpha   90.00
_cell.angle_beta   90.00
_cell.angle_gamma   90.00
#
_symmetry.space_group_name_H-M   'P 1'
#
loop_
_entity.id
_entity.type
_entity.pdbx_description
1 polymer ?
#
loop_
_entity_poly.entity_id
_entity_poly.type
_entity_poly.pdbx_seq_one_letter_code
_entity_poly.pdbx_strand_id
1 'polypeptide(L)'
;MDTTIILLAIISSGLLSTLLTIIIGWKKDIWEEEKQERKRLFKIREDAYREVMKNIDFIYKGIDLTPEEIAKKKYRFLENYRLMFLYSEDEIIEEINNVLDVLSSFWPKDDEEMEEKKNKIARSMIILRKQIVVDTKLTEKDFKHII
;
A
#
# COMPACT_ATOMS: atom_id res chain seq x y z
N MET A 1 -3.01 -64.52 15.15
CA MET A 1 -3.15 -63.20 14.53
C MET A 1 -2.60 -63.32 13.11
N ASP A 2 -3.43 -63.09 12.11
CA ASP A 2 -3.11 -63.43 10.72
C ASP A 2 -2.05 -62.48 10.15
N THR A 3 -0.97 -63.03 9.59
CA THR A 3 0.16 -62.25 9.04
C THR A 3 -0.29 -61.33 7.90
N THR A 4 -1.35 -61.70 7.19
CA THR A 4 -2.01 -60.91 6.14
C THR A 4 -2.67 -59.63 6.68
N ILE A 5 -3.29 -59.69 7.86
CA ILE A 5 -3.92 -58.54 8.52
C ILE A 5 -2.86 -57.52 8.93
N ILE A 6 -1.73 -58.00 9.46
CA ILE A 6 -0.59 -57.16 9.84
C ILE A 6 -0.01 -56.45 8.61
N LEU A 7 0.14 -57.16 7.49
CA LEU A 7 0.68 -56.61 6.24
C LEU A 7 -0.24 -55.52 5.65
N LEU A 8 -1.55 -55.75 5.63
CA LEU A 8 -2.55 -54.77 5.19
C LEU A 8 -2.56 -53.52 6.07
N ALA A 9 -2.44 -53.68 7.40
CA ALA A 9 -2.35 -52.57 8.32
C ALA A 9 -1.10 -51.70 8.05
N ILE A 10 0.07 -52.31 7.82
CA ILE A 10 1.31 -51.60 7.50
C ILE A 10 1.16 -50.82 6.19
N ILE A 11 0.67 -51.46 5.12
CA ILE A 11 0.46 -50.80 3.81
C ILE A 11 -0.53 -49.63 3.94
N SER A 12 -1.65 -49.84 4.63
CA SER A 12 -2.65 -48.79 4.85
C SER A 12 -2.08 -47.60 5.65
N SER A 13 -1.27 -47.87 6.67
CA SER A 13 -0.62 -46.83 7.48
C SER A 13 0.44 -46.04 6.69
N GLY A 14 1.19 -46.71 5.81
CA GLY A 14 2.16 -46.07 4.92
C GLY A 14 1.49 -45.18 3.88
N LEU A 15 0.38 -45.63 3.29
CA LEU A 15 -0.42 -44.83 2.37
C LEU A 15 -1.03 -43.61 3.05
N LEU A 16 -1.58 -43.78 4.25
CA LEU A 16 -2.16 -42.69 5.03
C LEU A 16 -1.10 -41.64 5.41
N SER A 17 0.08 -42.08 5.83
CA SER A 17 1.21 -41.21 6.15
C SER A 17 1.65 -40.40 4.93
N THR A 18 1.74 -41.04 3.76
CA THR A 18 2.12 -40.38 2.50
C THR A 18 1.08 -39.36 2.06
N LEU A 19 -0.22 -39.66 2.21
CA LEU A 19 -1.29 -38.69 1.93
C LEU A 19 -1.22 -37.49 2.88
N LEU A 20 -0.92 -37.74 4.16
CA LEU A 20 -0.81 -36.67 5.16
C LEU A 20 0.34 -35.71 4.84
N THR A 21 1.51 -36.24 4.46
CA THR A 21 2.67 -35.41 4.09
C THR A 21 2.41 -34.58 2.84
N ILE A 22 1.72 -35.14 1.84
CA ILE A 22 1.30 -34.40 0.64
C ILE A 22 0.38 -33.23 1.01
N ILE A 23 -0.65 -33.48 1.83
CA ILE A 23 -1.60 -32.44 2.26
C ILE A 23 -0.90 -31.33 3.06
N ILE A 24 -0.01 -31.70 3.97
CA ILE A 24 0.77 -30.73 4.76
C ILE A 24 1.69 -29.91 3.86
N GLY A 25 2.35 -30.56 2.89
CA GLY A 25 3.19 -29.90 1.89
C GLY A 25 2.39 -28.86 1.09
N TRP A 26 1.24 -29.25 0.54
CA TRP A 26 0.37 -28.35 -0.22
C TRP A 26 -0.09 -27.15 0.61
N LYS A 27 -0.51 -27.36 1.86
CA LYS A 27 -0.89 -26.25 2.75
C LYS A 27 0.27 -25.30 3.02
N LYS A 28 1.49 -25.83 3.17
CA LYS A 28 2.69 -25.02 3.38
C LYS A 28 3.00 -24.19 2.14
N ASP A 29 2.93 -24.80 0.95
CA ASP A 29 3.23 -24.12 -0.32
C ASP A 29 2.24 -22.97 -0.56
N ILE A 30 0.92 -23.22 -0.38
CA ILE A 30 -0.12 -22.17 -0.47
C ILE A 30 0.17 -21.03 0.52
N TRP A 31 0.49 -21.36 1.76
CA TRP A 31 0.79 -20.34 2.78
C TRP A 31 2.04 -19.50 2.43
N GLU A 32 3.05 -20.13 1.85
CA GLU A 32 4.29 -19.48 1.44
C GLU A 32 4.07 -18.57 0.23
N GLU A 33 3.28 -19.01 -0.76
CA GLU A 33 2.83 -18.19 -1.89
C GLU A 33 2.05 -16.96 -1.43
N GLU A 34 1.01 -17.13 -0.59
CA GLU A 34 0.25 -16.01 -0.05
C GLU A 34 1.15 -15.02 0.72
N LYS A 35 2.12 -15.53 1.47
CA LYS A 35 3.07 -14.70 2.21
C LYS A 35 3.97 -13.90 1.28
N GLN A 36 4.42 -14.50 0.18
CA GLN A 36 5.21 -13.80 -0.84
C GLN A 36 4.38 -12.74 -1.57
N GLU A 37 3.14 -13.05 -1.92
CA GLU A 37 2.22 -12.10 -2.55
C GLU A 37 1.92 -10.92 -1.63
N ARG A 38 1.60 -11.17 -0.35
CA ARG A 38 1.41 -10.11 0.65
C ARG A 38 2.63 -9.20 0.76
N LYS A 39 3.84 -9.77 0.79
CA LYS A 39 5.10 -8.98 0.80
C LYS A 39 5.28 -8.15 -0.46
N ARG A 40 4.97 -8.73 -1.64
CA ARG A 40 5.07 -8.04 -2.93
C ARG A 40 4.09 -6.87 -2.98
N LEU A 41 2.83 -7.09 -2.62
CA LEU A 41 1.79 -6.07 -2.59
C LEU A 41 2.09 -4.97 -1.56
N PHE A 42 2.60 -5.35 -0.39
CA PHE A 42 3.08 -4.37 0.60
C PHE A 42 4.17 -3.49 0.02
N LYS A 43 5.17 -4.06 -0.65
CA LYS A 43 6.26 -3.29 -1.25
C LYS A 43 5.80 -2.38 -2.37
N ILE A 44 4.89 -2.83 -3.25
CA ILE A 44 4.30 -2.00 -4.31
C ILE A 44 3.58 -0.78 -3.68
N ARG A 45 2.76 -1.01 -2.64
CA ARG A 45 2.06 0.06 -1.92
C ARG A 45 3.03 1.01 -1.22
N GLU A 46 4.06 0.49 -0.56
CA GLU A 46 5.08 1.30 0.11
C GLU A 46 5.85 2.17 -0.88
N ASP A 47 6.29 1.61 -2.01
CA ASP A 47 7.04 2.32 -3.04
C ASP A 47 6.17 3.42 -3.67
N ALA A 48 4.92 3.11 -3.99
CA ALA A 48 4.00 4.09 -4.55
C ALA A 48 3.62 5.20 -3.54
N TYR A 49 3.42 4.87 -2.26
CA TYR A 49 3.25 5.86 -1.19
C TYR A 49 4.46 6.78 -1.06
N ARG A 50 5.68 6.22 -1.06
CA ARG A 50 6.92 7.01 -0.99
C ARG A 50 7.03 7.96 -2.17
N GLU A 51 6.67 7.52 -3.37
CA GLU A 51 6.68 8.37 -4.56
C GLU A 51 5.61 9.46 -4.51
N VAL A 52 4.39 9.17 -4.05
CA VAL A 52 3.36 10.19 -3.80
C VAL A 52 3.89 11.24 -2.82
N MET A 53 4.54 10.82 -1.73
CA MET A 53 5.12 11.71 -0.73
C MET A 53 6.26 12.59 -1.24
N LYS A 54 7.20 12.02 -2.02
CA LYS A 54 8.27 12.80 -2.65
C LYS A 54 7.72 13.87 -3.60
N ASN A 55 6.59 13.56 -4.22
CA ASN A 55 5.96 14.43 -5.18
C ASN A 55 5.05 15.46 -4.51
N ILE A 56 4.48 15.19 -3.35
CA ILE A 56 3.74 16.17 -2.55
C ILE A 56 4.58 17.43 -2.28
N ASP A 57 5.85 17.31 -1.90
CA ASP A 57 6.73 18.46 -1.57
C ASP A 57 6.89 19.49 -2.70
N PHE A 58 6.93 19.07 -3.98
CA PHE A 58 7.02 20.05 -5.09
C PHE A 58 5.73 20.86 -5.26
N ILE A 59 4.62 20.29 -4.80
CA ILE A 59 3.31 20.89 -4.93
C ILE A 59 3.12 21.98 -3.86
N TYR A 60 3.74 21.83 -2.68
CA TYR A 60 3.69 22.85 -1.61
C TYR A 60 4.72 23.96 -1.79
N LYS A 61 5.94 23.62 -2.21
CA LYS A 61 7.04 24.57 -2.08
C LYS A 61 7.07 25.69 -3.12
N GLY A 62 6.06 25.81 -3.99
CA GLY A 62 6.02 26.88 -5.00
C GLY A 62 7.36 27.03 -5.73
N ILE A 63 8.05 25.91 -5.94
CA ILE A 63 9.42 25.92 -6.44
C ILE A 63 9.33 26.44 -7.86
N ASP A 64 10.20 27.39 -8.21
CA ASP A 64 10.44 27.87 -9.56
C ASP A 64 10.96 26.72 -10.43
N LEU A 65 10.06 25.79 -10.75
CA LEU A 65 10.29 24.65 -11.61
C LEU A 65 9.91 25.07 -13.02
N THR A 66 10.75 24.70 -13.96
CA THR A 66 10.43 24.87 -15.37
C THR A 66 9.16 24.08 -15.71
N PRO A 67 8.38 24.51 -16.73
CA PRO A 67 7.21 23.77 -17.18
C PRO A 67 7.49 22.28 -17.49
N GLU A 68 8.70 21.98 -17.96
CA GLU A 68 9.16 20.62 -18.26
C GLU A 68 9.35 19.78 -16.99
N GLU A 69 9.92 20.36 -15.93
CA GLU A 69 10.08 19.69 -14.64
C GLU A 69 8.74 19.42 -13.96
N ILE A 70 7.79 20.36 -14.06
CA ILE A 70 6.42 20.20 -13.60
C ILE A 70 5.74 19.04 -14.35
N ALA A 71 5.84 19.01 -15.68
CA ALA A 71 5.27 17.94 -16.48
C ALA A 71 5.86 16.56 -16.12
N LYS A 72 7.19 16.48 -15.94
CA LYS A 72 7.88 15.24 -15.55
C LYS A 72 7.47 14.75 -14.16
N LYS A 73 7.26 15.66 -13.21
CA LYS A 73 6.79 15.35 -11.87
C LYS A 73 5.32 14.91 -11.86
N LYS A 74 4.46 15.59 -12.62
CA LYS A 74 3.05 15.21 -12.83
C LYS A 74 2.92 13.83 -13.46
N TYR A 75 3.74 13.54 -14.48
CA TYR A 75 3.75 12.23 -15.13
C TYR A 75 4.12 11.11 -14.14
N ARG A 76 5.20 11.31 -13.35
CA ARG A 76 5.60 10.36 -12.30
C ARG A 76 4.53 10.18 -11.23
N PHE A 77 3.85 11.25 -10.83
CA PHE A 77 2.74 11.15 -9.89
C PHE A 77 1.61 10.27 -10.46
N LEU A 78 1.19 10.52 -11.71
CA LEU A 78 0.11 9.75 -12.35
C LEU A 78 0.46 8.27 -12.56
N GLU A 79 1.72 7.96 -12.86
CA GLU A 79 2.19 6.58 -12.98
C GLU A 79 2.07 5.83 -11.64
N ASN A 80 2.51 6.46 -10.54
CA ASN A 80 2.38 5.88 -9.21
C ASN A 80 0.93 5.80 -8.74
N TYR A 81 0.10 6.79 -9.09
CA TYR A 81 -1.33 6.76 -8.82
C TYR A 81 -2.02 5.59 -9.52
N ARG A 82 -1.68 5.28 -10.78
CA ARG A 82 -2.23 4.11 -11.50
C ARG A 82 -1.87 2.79 -10.81
N LEU A 83 -0.65 2.67 -10.28
CA LEU A 83 -0.26 1.50 -9.50
C LEU A 83 -1.07 1.41 -8.20
N MET A 84 -1.26 2.53 -7.50
CA MET A 84 -2.11 2.56 -6.31
C MET A 84 -3.55 2.16 -6.65
N PHE A 85 -4.12 2.68 -7.74
CA PHE A 85 -5.48 2.38 -8.19
C PHE A 85 -5.74 0.88 -8.39
N LEU A 86 -4.73 0.11 -8.78
CA LEU A 86 -4.87 -1.33 -8.97
C LEU A 86 -4.68 -2.16 -7.70
N TYR A 87 -3.91 -1.67 -6.73
CA TYR A 87 -3.40 -2.47 -5.61
C TYR A 87 -3.77 -1.92 -4.22
N SER A 88 -4.48 -0.80 -4.14
CA SER A 88 -4.93 -0.17 -2.90
C SER A 88 -6.44 -0.31 -2.72
N GLU A 89 -6.87 -0.17 -1.47
CA GLU A 89 -8.29 -0.10 -1.10
C GLU A 89 -8.93 1.22 -1.57
N ASP A 90 -10.24 1.22 -1.77
CA ASP A 90 -10.98 2.37 -2.32
C ASP A 90 -10.80 3.64 -1.47
N GLU A 91 -10.82 3.51 -0.13
CA GLU A 91 -10.57 4.62 0.82
C GLU A 91 -9.27 5.37 0.47
N ILE A 92 -8.27 4.64 -0.01
CA ILE A 92 -6.95 5.20 -0.29
C ILE A 92 -6.92 5.94 -1.61
N ILE A 93 -7.69 5.46 -2.58
CA ILE A 93 -7.87 6.14 -3.86
C ILE A 93 -8.65 7.43 -3.65
N GLU A 94 -9.69 7.41 -2.82
CA GLU A 94 -10.43 8.61 -2.40
C GLU A 94 -9.50 9.64 -1.77
N GLU A 95 -8.59 9.23 -0.90
CA GLU A 95 -7.67 10.16 -0.25
C GLU A 95 -6.59 10.73 -1.19
N ILE A 96 -6.10 9.95 -2.16
CA ILE A 96 -5.21 10.50 -3.18
C ILE A 96 -5.96 11.49 -4.08
N ASN A 97 -7.23 11.22 -4.40
CA ASN A 97 -8.06 12.14 -5.16
C ASN A 97 -8.32 13.43 -4.38
N ASN A 98 -8.59 13.34 -3.08
CA ASN A 98 -8.72 14.50 -2.21
C ASN A 98 -7.49 15.40 -2.25
N VAL A 99 -6.29 14.80 -2.21
CA VAL A 99 -5.03 15.52 -2.38
C VAL A 99 -4.98 16.17 -3.77
N LEU A 100 -5.22 15.42 -4.85
CA LEU A 100 -5.21 15.96 -6.21
C LEU A 100 -6.19 17.13 -6.41
N ASP A 101 -7.40 17.03 -5.85
CA ASP A 101 -8.43 18.06 -5.96
C ASP A 101 -7.96 19.36 -5.30
N VAL A 102 -7.40 19.26 -4.09
CA VAL A 102 -6.81 20.42 -3.39
C VAL A 102 -5.72 21.06 -4.24
N LEU A 103 -4.91 20.26 -4.90
CA LEU A 103 -3.77 20.74 -5.68
C LEU A 103 -4.15 21.27 -7.07
N SER A 104 -5.28 20.82 -7.63
CA SER A 104 -5.83 21.32 -8.88
C SER A 104 -6.56 22.66 -8.73
N SER A 105 -6.93 23.00 -7.49
CA SER A 105 -7.55 24.28 -7.16
C SER A 105 -6.53 25.43 -7.24
N PHE A 106 -7.02 26.64 -7.51
CA PHE A 106 -6.16 27.84 -7.53
C PHE A 106 -5.42 28.00 -6.21
N TRP A 107 -4.22 28.59 -6.26
CA TRP A 107 -3.46 28.92 -5.05
C TRP A 107 -4.33 29.76 -4.11
N PRO A 108 -4.39 29.39 -2.81
CA PRO A 108 -5.24 30.07 -1.84
C PRO A 108 -4.93 31.57 -1.80
N LYS A 109 -5.99 32.38 -1.68
CA LYS A 109 -5.88 33.85 -1.68
C LYS A 109 -5.62 34.42 -0.29
N ASP A 110 -5.89 33.64 0.75
CA ASP A 110 -5.71 34.00 2.15
C ASP A 110 -5.16 32.83 2.98
N ASP A 111 -4.72 33.16 4.20
CA ASP A 111 -4.07 32.21 5.11
C ASP A 111 -5.04 31.15 5.65
N GLU A 112 -6.34 31.45 5.72
CA GLU A 112 -7.36 30.53 6.22
C GLU A 112 -7.63 29.40 5.21
N GLU A 113 -7.82 29.76 3.93
CA GLU A 113 -7.96 28.82 2.82
C GLU A 113 -6.71 27.95 2.67
N MET A 114 -5.52 28.52 2.91
CA MET A 114 -4.27 27.79 2.90
C MET A 114 -4.17 26.77 4.04
N GLU A 115 -4.58 27.14 5.25
CA GLU A 115 -4.57 26.23 6.40
C GLU A 115 -5.60 25.10 6.24
N GLU A 116 -6.79 25.38 5.70
CA GLU A 116 -7.80 24.36 5.39
C GLU A 116 -7.25 23.32 4.39
N LYS A 117 -6.62 23.80 3.31
CA LYS A 117 -5.98 22.93 2.31
C LYS A 117 -4.91 22.06 2.95
N LYS A 118 -4.00 22.64 3.74
CA LYS A 118 -2.96 21.90 4.47
C LYS A 118 -3.55 20.81 5.38
N ASN A 119 -4.60 21.12 6.13
CA ASN A 119 -5.28 20.16 6.99
C ASN A 119 -5.92 19.03 6.19
N LYS A 120 -6.55 19.34 5.05
CA LYS A 120 -7.13 18.32 4.17
C LYS A 120 -6.05 17.35 3.66
N ILE A 121 -4.89 17.86 3.23
CA ILE A 121 -3.80 16.98 2.81
C ILE A 121 -3.23 16.20 4.00
N ALA A 122 -3.05 16.82 5.17
CA ALA A 122 -2.57 16.12 6.35
C ALA A 122 -3.48 14.93 6.74
N ARG A 123 -4.80 15.09 6.64
CA ARG A 123 -5.78 14.00 6.85
C ARG A 123 -5.60 12.86 5.86
N SER A 124 -5.59 13.19 4.57
CA SER A 124 -5.37 12.22 3.51
C SER A 124 -4.05 11.48 3.72
N MET A 125 -3.01 12.18 4.15
CA MET A 125 -1.71 11.58 4.42
C MET A 125 -1.69 10.60 5.59
N ILE A 126 -2.46 10.87 6.66
CA ILE A 126 -2.60 9.95 7.78
C ILE A 126 -3.25 8.64 7.31
N ILE A 127 -4.32 8.74 6.52
CA ILE A 127 -5.04 7.58 5.99
C ILE A 127 -4.12 6.79 5.05
N LEU A 128 -3.41 7.46 4.15
CA LEU A 128 -2.40 6.85 3.29
C LEU A 128 -1.31 6.11 4.09
N ARG A 129 -0.86 6.69 5.20
CA ARG A 129 0.12 6.06 6.09
C ARG A 129 -0.42 4.81 6.79
N LYS A 130 -1.72 4.74 7.09
CA LYS A 130 -2.33 3.58 7.77
C LYS A 130 -2.24 2.28 6.97
N GLN A 131 -2.13 2.37 5.64
CA GLN A 131 -1.86 1.19 4.79
C GLN A 131 -0.52 0.53 5.09
N ILE A 132 0.46 1.31 5.55
CA ILE A 132 1.82 0.83 5.83
C ILE A 132 1.97 0.59 7.34
N VAL A 133 1.41 1.47 8.15
CA VAL A 133 1.52 1.45 9.61
C VAL A 133 0.13 1.61 10.22
N VAL A 134 -0.50 0.47 10.51
CA VAL A 134 -1.88 0.36 11.02
C VAL A 134 -2.10 1.25 12.26
N ASP A 135 -1.18 1.21 13.23
CA ASP A 135 -1.29 1.94 14.50
C ASP A 135 -0.48 3.25 14.50
N THR A 136 -0.73 4.11 13.50
CA THR A 136 -0.12 5.44 13.51
C THR A 136 -0.63 6.30 14.66
N LYS A 137 0.29 6.94 15.39
CA LYS A 137 -0.02 7.98 16.39
C LYS A 137 0.11 9.39 15.83
N LEU A 138 0.40 9.52 14.53
CA LEU A 138 0.54 10.83 13.90
C LEU A 138 -0.83 11.48 13.75
N THR A 139 -0.83 12.80 13.94
CA THR A 139 -1.98 13.69 13.84
C THR A 139 -1.72 14.72 12.75
N GLU A 140 -2.76 15.47 12.36
CA GLU A 140 -2.65 16.53 11.34
C GLU A 140 -1.54 17.53 11.68
N LYS A 141 -1.35 17.81 12.97
CA LYS A 141 -0.33 18.73 13.49
C LYS A 141 1.10 18.27 13.25
N ASP A 142 1.33 16.97 13.12
CA ASP A 142 2.67 16.41 12.88
C ASP A 142 3.12 16.61 11.43
N PHE A 143 2.19 16.93 10.53
CA PHE A 143 2.47 17.22 9.13
C PHE A 143 2.88 18.67 8.88
N LYS A 144 2.86 19.56 9.87
CA LYS A 144 3.26 20.99 9.77
C LYS A 144 4.72 21.23 9.33
N HIS A 145 5.55 20.18 9.36
CA HIS A 145 6.97 20.22 8.96
C HIS A 145 7.24 19.48 7.65
N ILE A 146 6.22 18.77 7.14
CA ILE A 146 6.25 18.02 5.89
C ILE A 146 5.52 18.80 4.79
N ILE A 147 4.57 19.65 5.19
CA ILE A 147 3.70 20.50 4.36
C ILE A 147 3.98 21.97 4.65
#